data_AF-A0A497KKF0-F1
#
_entry.id   AF-A0A497KKF0-F1
#
_cell.length_a   1.000
_cell.length_b   1.000
_cell.length_c   1.000
_cell.angle_alpha   90.00
_cell.angle_beta   90.00
_cell.angle_gamma   90.00
#
_symmetry.space_group_name_H-M   'P 1'
#
loop_
_entity.id
_entity.type
_entity.pdbx_description
1 polymer ?
#
loop_
_entity_poly.entity_id
_entity_poly.type
_entity_poly.pdbx_seq_one_letter_code
_entity_poly.pdbx_strand_id
1 'polypeptide(L)'
;MPHSIGVIAMSSDIRVTAPRNNEIRKLHHFQLDMFKTSSSAMHVMEEQPSPLHKLMQTEGFKPFSGPDAIRVYRKSIQRLNMENMDENDLLNAVSSLGVLLETEIALMYALQDQICTRCGKCCTVNKSMRVPKTELKQIAEHVKTSYKKIKKQTRARPRRDGTMRIKRSPCPFYDEECTVYPARPGECRGYPANMLLKSLGGKAEYPSDCEISDDLLVEIAIKRALEEKMHRENPELMIELAEKKKRDLGRLGGMNQSQRLAYLVNRYQKTLNQGS
;
A
#
# COMPACT_ATOMS: atom_id res chain seq x y z
N MET A 1 26.53 -58.47 59.87
CA MET A 1 26.46 -57.02 60.13
C MET A 1 26.92 -56.27 58.89
N PRO A 2 26.08 -55.43 58.28
CA PRO A 2 26.45 -54.52 57.21
C PRO A 2 26.61 -53.08 57.75
N HIS A 3 27.61 -52.35 57.28
CA HIS A 3 27.64 -50.88 57.37
C HIS A 3 28.42 -50.31 56.18
N SER A 4 27.82 -49.33 55.50
CA SER A 4 28.46 -48.12 54.99
C SER A 4 27.35 -47.14 54.57
N ILE A 5 27.50 -45.88 54.98
CA ILE A 5 26.50 -44.81 55.16
C ILE A 5 26.45 -43.87 53.93
N GLY A 6 25.38 -43.06 53.83
CA GLY A 6 25.02 -42.09 52.79
C GLY A 6 26.09 -41.01 52.48
N VAL A 7 25.95 -40.16 51.45
CA VAL A 7 24.86 -39.18 51.23
C VAL A 7 24.89 -38.64 49.78
N ILE A 8 23.70 -38.55 49.17
CA ILE A 8 23.11 -37.57 48.20
C ILE A 8 23.98 -36.96 47.07
N ALA A 9 23.53 -37.16 45.81
CA ALA A 9 23.69 -36.19 44.72
C ALA A 9 22.47 -36.21 43.77
N MET A 10 22.11 -35.03 43.29
CA MET A 10 20.86 -34.64 42.63
C MET A 10 20.75 -35.14 41.19
N SER A 11 19.57 -35.61 40.78
CA SER A 11 19.18 -35.74 39.37
C SER A 11 17.85 -35.04 39.12
N SER A 12 17.80 -34.18 38.11
CA SER A 12 16.55 -33.60 37.59
C SER A 12 16.58 -33.67 36.07
N ASP A 13 16.16 -34.83 35.56
CA ASP A 13 15.70 -35.00 34.19
C ASP A 13 14.33 -34.32 34.05
N ILE A 14 14.25 -33.25 33.26
CA ILE A 14 12.96 -32.71 32.79
C ILE A 14 12.95 -32.81 31.26
N ARG A 15 12.23 -33.82 30.77
CA ARG A 15 11.71 -33.88 29.40
C ARG A 15 10.63 -32.81 29.27
N VAL A 16 10.85 -31.82 28.41
CA VAL A 16 9.80 -30.85 28.04
C VAL A 16 8.92 -31.49 26.97
N THR A 17 7.74 -31.97 27.39
CA THR A 17 6.65 -32.37 26.53
C THR A 17 5.81 -31.15 26.14
N ALA A 18 5.43 -31.06 24.86
CA ALA A 18 4.58 -29.99 24.33
C ALA A 18 3.19 -30.00 25.00
N PRO A 19 2.62 -28.84 25.41
CA PRO A 19 1.29 -28.81 26.00
C PRO A 19 0.19 -29.05 24.95
N ARG A 20 -0.80 -29.85 25.36
CA ARG A 20 -1.98 -30.21 24.58
C ARG A 20 -2.99 -29.06 24.55
N ASN A 21 -3.32 -28.62 23.34
CA ASN A 21 -4.62 -28.24 22.76
C ASN A 21 -5.86 -27.79 23.59
N ASN A 22 -5.74 -27.31 24.84
CA ASN A 22 -6.94 -26.86 25.60
C ASN A 22 -6.81 -25.54 26.38
N GLU A 23 -5.78 -24.75 26.11
CA GLU A 23 -5.60 -23.39 26.69
C GLU A 23 -5.57 -22.27 25.62
N ILE A 24 -5.95 -22.57 24.37
CA ILE A 24 -6.11 -21.56 23.30
C ILE A 24 -7.60 -21.16 23.12
N ARG A 25 -8.54 -21.89 23.75
CA ARG A 25 -9.98 -21.58 23.70
C ARG A 25 -10.46 -20.51 24.69
N LYS A 26 -9.60 -20.01 25.58
CA LYS A 26 -9.98 -19.00 26.59
C LYS A 26 -9.73 -17.53 26.18
N LEU A 27 -9.16 -17.28 24.99
CA LEU A 27 -9.05 -15.92 24.43
C LEU A 27 -10.11 -15.59 23.37
N HIS A 28 -10.95 -16.57 22.99
CA HIS A 28 -12.03 -16.39 22.01
C HIS A 28 -13.43 -16.26 22.63
N HIS A 29 -13.53 -16.19 23.96
CA HIS A 29 -14.83 -16.09 24.67
C HIS A 29 -14.92 -14.92 25.66
N PHE A 30 -13.90 -14.06 25.75
CA PHE A 30 -13.91 -12.92 26.68
C PHE A 30 -14.38 -11.60 26.04
N GLN A 31 -14.76 -11.61 24.75
CA GLN A 31 -15.15 -10.40 24.03
C GLN A 31 -16.61 -10.42 23.52
N LEU A 32 -17.40 -11.45 23.86
CA LEU A 32 -18.78 -11.59 23.39
C LEU A 32 -19.86 -11.50 24.48
N ASP A 33 -19.50 -11.42 25.77
CA ASP A 33 -20.48 -11.45 26.88
C ASP A 33 -20.54 -10.17 27.74
N MET A 34 -20.07 -9.02 27.24
CA MET A 34 -20.30 -7.71 27.90
C MET A 34 -21.55 -6.97 27.38
N PHE A 35 -22.38 -7.59 26.54
CA PHE A 35 -23.50 -6.92 25.87
C PHE A 35 -24.89 -7.49 26.14
N LYS A 36 -25.08 -8.27 27.21
CA LYS A 36 -26.43 -8.71 27.60
C LYS A 36 -26.57 -8.73 29.12
N THR A 37 -27.07 -7.63 29.67
CA THR A 37 -28.11 -7.58 30.72
C THR A 37 -28.21 -6.18 31.33
N SER A 38 -29.16 -5.37 30.86
CA SER A 38 -30.05 -4.56 31.71
C SER A 38 -31.00 -3.76 30.83
N SER A 39 -32.22 -3.62 31.35
CA SER A 39 -33.44 -3.22 30.68
C SER A 39 -33.61 -1.70 30.60
N SER A 40 -34.35 -1.30 29.56
CA SER A 40 -35.18 -0.09 29.44
C SER A 40 -34.56 1.20 28.88
N ALA A 41 -35.05 1.52 27.67
CA ALA A 41 -35.16 2.85 27.06
C ALA A 41 -33.88 3.65 26.79
N MET A 42 -33.07 3.19 25.83
CA MET A 42 -32.28 4.08 24.97
C MET A 42 -32.41 3.59 23.54
N HIS A 43 -32.83 4.47 22.63
CA HIS A 43 -32.78 4.24 21.20
C HIS A 43 -31.29 4.08 20.82
N VAL A 44 -30.81 2.84 20.77
CA VAL A 44 -29.47 2.55 20.22
C VAL A 44 -29.60 2.76 18.72
N MET A 45 -29.13 3.92 18.25
CA MET A 45 -28.71 4.03 16.86
C MET A 45 -27.67 2.94 16.66
N GLU A 46 -27.98 1.90 15.87
CA GLU A 46 -26.99 0.91 15.48
C GLU A 46 -25.81 1.68 14.86
N GLU A 47 -24.67 1.70 15.55
CA GLU A 47 -23.43 2.27 15.02
C GLU A 47 -23.12 1.55 13.71
N GLN A 48 -23.45 2.19 12.59
CA GLN A 48 -23.15 1.65 11.28
C GLN A 48 -21.62 1.53 11.19
N PRO A 49 -21.06 0.33 10.92
CA PRO A 49 -19.62 0.19 10.91
C PRO A 49 -19.04 1.05 9.80
N SER A 50 -17.92 1.71 10.11
CA SER A 50 -17.25 2.59 9.18
C SER A 50 -16.87 1.83 7.89
N PRO A 51 -16.68 2.52 6.75
CA PRO A 51 -16.23 1.89 5.53
C PRO A 51 -14.92 1.10 5.71
N LEU A 52 -14.01 1.60 6.55
CA LEU A 52 -12.75 0.94 6.84
C LEU A 52 -12.94 -0.35 7.65
N HIS A 53 -13.78 -0.28 8.69
CA HIS A 53 -14.08 -1.44 9.51
C HIS A 53 -14.72 -2.56 8.66
N LYS A 54 -15.68 -2.19 7.80
CA LYS A 54 -16.29 -3.11 6.82
C LYS A 54 -15.25 -3.74 5.90
N LEU A 55 -14.28 -2.96 5.39
CA LEU A 55 -13.21 -3.46 4.54
C LEU A 55 -12.35 -4.51 5.27
N MET A 56 -11.95 -4.24 6.51
CA MET A 56 -11.10 -5.13 7.30
C MET A 56 -11.81 -6.44 7.70
N GLN A 57 -13.14 -6.44 7.73
CA GLN A 57 -13.96 -7.63 7.99
C GLN A 57 -14.21 -8.51 6.75
N THR A 58 -13.76 -8.09 5.56
CA THR A 58 -13.98 -8.88 4.35
C THR A 58 -13.23 -10.22 4.39
N GLU A 59 -13.86 -11.27 3.87
CA GLU A 59 -13.26 -12.62 3.83
C GLU A 59 -11.95 -12.59 3.05
N GLY A 60 -10.89 -13.19 3.62
CA GLY A 60 -9.57 -13.23 3.00
C GLY A 60 -8.77 -11.92 3.08
N PHE A 61 -9.26 -10.92 3.82
CA PHE A 61 -8.50 -9.70 4.12
C PHE A 61 -7.14 -10.06 4.77
N LYS A 62 -6.08 -9.46 4.26
CA LYS A 62 -4.72 -9.59 4.80
C LYS A 62 -4.23 -8.21 5.22
N PRO A 63 -3.88 -8.00 6.50
CA PRO A 63 -3.42 -6.70 6.96
C PRO A 63 -2.03 -6.37 6.43
N PHE A 64 -1.80 -5.09 6.13
CA PHE A 64 -0.46 -4.57 5.96
C PHE A 64 0.22 -4.49 7.32
N SER A 65 1.29 -5.25 7.50
CA SER A 65 1.89 -5.51 8.81
C SER A 65 3.42 -5.66 8.72
N GLY A 66 4.09 -5.77 9.86
CA GLY A 66 5.54 -5.95 9.94
C GLY A 66 6.33 -4.64 9.88
N PRO A 67 7.65 -4.71 9.58
CA PRO A 67 8.54 -3.55 9.63
C PRO A 67 8.13 -2.39 8.72
N ASP A 68 7.59 -2.70 7.53
CA ASP A 68 7.13 -1.69 6.57
C ASP A 68 5.90 -0.92 7.11
N ALA A 69 4.96 -1.63 7.73
CA ALA A 69 3.80 -1.01 8.38
C ALA A 69 4.21 -0.10 9.54
N ILE A 70 5.21 -0.50 10.34
CA ILE A 70 5.74 0.33 11.43
C ILE A 70 6.37 1.62 10.89
N ARG A 71 7.08 1.56 9.74
CA ARG A 71 7.64 2.77 9.12
C ARG A 71 6.56 3.72 8.64
N VAL A 72 5.55 3.20 7.94
CA VAL A 72 4.40 4.00 7.48
C VAL A 72 3.69 4.64 8.67
N TYR A 73 3.38 3.87 9.72
CA TYR A 73 2.74 4.38 10.94
C TYR A 73 3.52 5.53 11.59
N ARG A 74 4.83 5.35 11.82
CA ARG A 74 5.69 6.39 12.42
C ARG A 74 5.73 7.66 11.56
N LYS A 75 5.81 7.50 10.24
CA LYS A 75 5.84 8.62 9.30
C LYS A 75 4.48 9.34 9.23
N SER A 76 3.37 8.61 9.35
CA SER A 76 2.03 9.19 9.48
C SER A 76 1.90 10.03 10.75
N ILE A 77 2.37 9.53 11.90
CA ILE A 77 2.42 10.30 13.17
C ILE A 77 3.22 11.59 13.01
N GLN A 78 4.35 11.55 12.30
CA GLN A 78 5.18 12.75 12.08
C GLN A 78 4.51 13.81 11.21
N ARG A 79 3.62 13.41 10.29
CA ARG A 79 2.89 14.32 9.39
C ARG A 79 1.58 14.83 9.97
N LEU A 80 0.94 14.04 10.83
CA LEU A 80 -0.28 14.43 11.52
C LEU A 80 0.06 15.21 12.79
N ASN A 81 -0.66 16.29 13.07
CA ASN A 81 -0.70 16.78 14.45
C ASN A 81 -1.55 15.80 15.29
N MET A 82 -0.87 14.88 15.99
CA MET A 82 -1.49 13.80 16.78
C MET A 82 -2.34 14.28 17.95
N GLU A 83 -2.28 15.55 18.33
CA GLU A 83 -3.15 16.12 19.38
C GLU A 83 -4.65 15.92 19.10
N ASN A 84 -5.02 15.67 17.84
CA ASN A 84 -6.40 15.57 17.38
C ASN A 84 -6.72 14.25 16.66
N MET A 85 -5.92 13.18 16.81
CA MET A 85 -6.14 11.91 16.12
C MET A 85 -6.17 10.74 17.11
N ASP A 86 -7.19 9.89 17.04
CA ASP A 86 -7.25 8.66 17.83
C ASP A 86 -6.21 7.65 17.31
N GLU A 87 -5.47 7.03 18.23
CA GLU A 87 -4.42 6.07 17.87
C GLU A 87 -4.98 4.85 17.12
N ASN A 88 -6.17 4.37 17.49
CA ASN A 88 -6.78 3.22 16.84
C ASN A 88 -7.23 3.54 15.42
N ASP A 89 -7.71 4.76 15.15
CA ASP A 89 -8.05 5.18 13.79
C ASP A 89 -6.84 5.07 12.87
N LEU A 90 -5.67 5.54 13.33
CA LEU A 90 -4.44 5.48 12.56
C LEU A 90 -3.91 4.05 12.42
N LEU A 91 -3.94 3.24 13.48
CA LEU A 91 -3.53 1.84 13.44
C LEU A 91 -4.40 1.03 12.46
N ASN A 92 -5.73 1.23 12.51
CA ASN A 92 -6.66 0.59 11.57
C ASN A 92 -6.42 1.08 10.14
N ALA A 93 -6.17 2.38 9.95
CA ALA A 93 -5.85 2.96 8.66
C ALA A 93 -4.56 2.36 8.06
N VAL A 94 -3.52 2.14 8.86
CA VAL A 94 -2.28 1.48 8.38
C VAL A 94 -2.51 -0.01 8.11
N SER A 95 -3.16 -0.73 9.04
CA SER A 95 -3.45 -2.16 8.90
C SER A 95 -4.26 -2.47 7.63
N SER A 96 -5.23 -1.61 7.33
CA SER A 96 -6.10 -1.73 6.15
C SER A 96 -5.38 -1.56 4.80
N LEU A 97 -4.14 -1.04 4.76
CA LEU A 97 -3.39 -0.81 3.50
C LEU A 97 -3.08 -2.10 2.73
N GLY A 98 -3.31 -3.27 3.33
CA GLY A 98 -3.20 -4.57 2.64
C GLY A 98 -4.18 -4.69 1.47
N VAL A 99 -5.22 -3.85 1.43
CA VAL A 99 -6.11 -3.68 0.29
C VAL A 99 -6.21 -2.19 -0.06
N LEU A 100 -5.94 -1.87 -1.33
CA LEU A 100 -6.09 -0.51 -1.87
C LEU A 100 -7.27 -0.44 -2.84
N LEU A 101 -8.04 0.63 -2.71
CA LEU A 101 -9.17 0.94 -3.58
C LEU A 101 -8.69 1.54 -4.90
N GLU A 102 -9.49 1.39 -5.97
CA GLU A 102 -9.15 1.92 -7.30
C GLU A 102 -8.84 3.43 -7.28
N THR A 103 -9.56 4.21 -6.46
CA THR A 103 -9.31 5.64 -6.28
C THR A 103 -7.99 5.94 -5.58
N GLU A 104 -7.56 5.09 -4.64
CA GLU A 104 -6.30 5.26 -3.91
C GLU A 104 -5.12 4.88 -4.80
N ILE A 105 -5.28 3.81 -5.59
CA ILE A 105 -4.32 3.45 -6.64
C ILE A 105 -4.16 4.62 -7.62
N ALA A 106 -5.26 5.20 -8.09
CA ALA A 106 -5.23 6.37 -8.96
C ALA A 106 -4.54 7.57 -8.30
N LEU A 107 -4.80 7.82 -7.02
CA LEU A 107 -4.13 8.86 -6.25
C LEU A 107 -2.63 8.62 -6.18
N MET A 108 -2.17 7.39 -5.93
CA MET A 108 -0.74 7.06 -5.90
C MET A 108 -0.05 7.41 -7.23
N TYR A 109 -0.63 7.01 -8.35
CA TYR A 109 -0.09 7.34 -9.69
C TYR A 109 -0.10 8.84 -9.98
N ALA A 110 -1.09 9.58 -9.47
CA ALA A 110 -1.16 11.03 -9.63
C ALA A 110 -0.10 11.75 -8.79
N LEU A 111 0.11 11.33 -7.55
CA LEU A 111 1.03 11.96 -6.60
C LEU A 111 2.49 11.68 -6.91
N GLN A 112 2.83 10.45 -7.28
CA GLN A 112 4.22 10.02 -7.37
C GLN A 112 5.09 10.83 -8.33
N ASP A 113 4.51 11.44 -9.37
CA ASP A 113 5.26 12.28 -10.30
C ASP A 113 5.61 13.64 -9.69
N GLN A 114 4.72 14.16 -8.83
CA GLN A 114 4.90 15.43 -8.12
C GLN A 114 5.92 15.32 -6.98
N ILE A 115 5.92 14.18 -6.28
CA ILE A 115 6.79 13.96 -5.11
C ILE A 115 8.12 13.29 -5.46
N CYS A 116 8.35 12.93 -6.73
CA CYS A 116 9.60 12.28 -7.13
C CYS A 116 10.80 13.23 -6.94
N THR A 117 11.75 12.83 -6.09
CA THR A 117 12.98 13.60 -5.82
C THR A 117 14.05 13.48 -6.91
N ARG A 118 13.77 12.73 -7.99
CA ARG A 118 14.68 12.45 -9.11
C ARG A 118 16.05 11.87 -8.70
N CYS A 119 16.13 11.24 -7.52
CA CYS A 119 17.36 10.73 -6.91
C CYS A 119 18.10 9.60 -7.66
N GLY A 120 17.59 9.14 -8.81
CA GLY A 120 18.29 8.14 -9.63
C GLY A 120 18.27 6.69 -9.12
N LYS A 121 17.84 6.41 -7.87
CA LYS A 121 17.84 5.03 -7.30
C LYS A 121 17.09 4.03 -8.18
N CYS A 122 15.95 4.41 -8.77
CA CYS A 122 15.22 3.53 -9.69
C CYS A 122 15.98 3.23 -11.00
N CYS A 123 16.91 4.10 -11.40
CA CYS A 123 17.73 3.98 -12.60
C CYS A 123 19.00 3.16 -12.36
N THR A 124 19.47 3.04 -11.12
CA THR A 124 20.68 2.27 -10.76
C THR A 124 20.39 0.81 -10.45
N VAL A 125 19.15 0.47 -10.07
CA VAL A 125 18.75 -0.91 -9.75
C VAL A 125 18.54 -1.74 -11.02
N ASN A 126 19.10 -2.95 -11.03
CA ASN A 126 19.00 -3.87 -12.16
C ASN A 126 17.62 -4.54 -12.23
N LYS A 127 16.66 -3.89 -12.90
CA LYS A 127 15.29 -4.41 -13.11
C LYS A 127 15.03 -4.72 -14.58
N SER A 128 14.41 -5.88 -14.83
CA SER A 128 13.91 -6.22 -16.16
C SER A 128 12.57 -5.52 -16.39
N MET A 129 12.53 -4.53 -17.27
CA MET A 129 11.31 -3.78 -17.59
C MET A 129 10.65 -4.30 -18.86
N ARG A 130 9.32 -4.22 -18.91
CA ARG A 130 8.50 -4.53 -20.08
C ARG A 130 7.98 -3.22 -20.67
N VAL A 131 8.56 -2.80 -21.79
CA VAL A 131 8.27 -1.48 -22.39
C VAL A 131 7.66 -1.66 -23.78
N PRO A 132 6.51 -1.05 -24.08
CA PRO A 132 5.96 -1.01 -25.43
C PRO A 132 6.96 -0.47 -26.46
N LYS A 133 6.94 -1.01 -27.68
CA LYS A 133 7.79 -0.51 -28.78
C LYS A 133 7.54 0.97 -29.07
N THR A 134 6.30 1.43 -28.90
CA THR A 134 5.88 2.83 -29.07
C THR A 134 6.58 3.76 -28.08
N GLU A 135 6.68 3.40 -26.80
CA GLU A 135 7.38 4.19 -25.79
C GLU A 135 8.89 4.28 -26.07
N LEU A 136 9.51 3.21 -26.57
CA LEU A 136 10.91 3.28 -27.01
C LEU A 136 11.11 4.20 -28.23
N LYS A 137 10.11 4.33 -29.11
CA LYS A 137 10.15 5.31 -30.20
C LYS A 137 10.00 6.74 -29.67
N GLN A 138 9.11 6.96 -28.71
CA GLN A 138 8.95 8.27 -28.05
C GLN A 138 10.25 8.73 -27.38
N ILE A 139 10.97 7.82 -26.70
CA ILE A 139 12.31 8.14 -26.18
C ILE A 139 13.26 8.53 -27.33
N ALA A 140 13.23 7.80 -28.44
CA ALA A 140 14.09 8.09 -29.59
C ALA A 140 13.81 9.48 -30.19
N GLU A 141 12.53 9.84 -30.34
CA GLU A 141 12.08 11.15 -30.78
C GLU A 141 12.52 12.25 -29.80
N HIS A 142 12.33 12.03 -28.49
CA HIS A 142 12.70 12.97 -27.45
C HIS A 142 14.20 13.30 -27.46
N VAL A 143 15.07 12.29 -27.59
CA VAL A 143 16.53 12.48 -27.65
C VAL A 143 17.07 12.65 -29.07
N LYS A 144 16.19 12.85 -30.06
CA LYS A 144 16.51 13.10 -31.48
C LYS A 144 17.47 12.06 -32.09
N THR A 145 17.17 10.78 -31.86
CA THR A 145 17.95 9.64 -32.37
C THR A 145 17.06 8.57 -33.01
N SER A 146 17.67 7.55 -33.62
CA SER A 146 16.93 6.42 -34.17
C SER A 146 16.49 5.43 -33.09
N TYR A 147 15.30 4.84 -33.28
CA TYR A 147 14.83 3.69 -32.50
C TYR A 147 15.86 2.55 -32.44
N LYS A 148 16.63 2.32 -33.52
CA LYS A 148 17.70 1.31 -33.56
C LYS A 148 18.80 1.62 -32.54
N LYS A 149 19.19 2.89 -32.38
CA LYS A 149 20.16 3.33 -31.36
C LYS A 149 19.60 3.13 -29.95
N ILE A 150 18.36 3.55 -29.69
CA ILE A 150 17.68 3.33 -28.39
C ILE A 150 17.59 1.85 -28.05
N LYS A 151 17.17 1.00 -29.00
CA LYS A 151 17.09 -0.45 -28.81
C LYS A 151 18.46 -1.05 -28.46
N LYS A 152 19.53 -0.62 -29.13
CA LYS A 152 20.92 -1.04 -28.84
C LYS A 152 21.36 -0.56 -27.45
N GLN A 153 21.14 0.72 -27.13
CA GLN A 153 21.48 1.31 -25.85
C GLN A 153 20.76 0.60 -24.69
N THR A 154 19.46 0.32 -24.81
CA THR A 154 18.68 -0.34 -23.76
C THR A 154 18.82 -1.87 -23.75
N ARG A 155 19.57 -2.47 -24.70
CA ARG A 155 19.64 -3.92 -24.93
C ARG A 155 18.24 -4.55 -25.08
N ALA A 156 17.30 -3.82 -25.67
CA ALA A 156 15.91 -4.21 -25.74
C ALA A 156 15.69 -5.44 -26.65
N ARG A 157 15.02 -6.46 -26.12
CA ARG A 157 14.69 -7.72 -26.81
C ARG A 157 13.16 -7.83 -27.01
N PRO A 158 12.67 -8.20 -28.20
CA PRO A 158 11.24 -8.35 -28.42
C PRO A 158 10.66 -9.50 -27.59
N ARG A 159 9.38 -9.38 -27.25
CA ARG A 159 8.59 -10.41 -26.59
C ARG A 159 7.40 -10.83 -27.47
N ARG A 160 6.77 -11.95 -27.13
CA ARG A 160 5.62 -12.51 -27.85
C ARG A 160 4.40 -11.58 -27.88
N ASP A 161 4.22 -10.78 -26.84
CA ASP A 161 3.12 -9.81 -26.69
C ASP A 161 3.41 -8.45 -27.34
N GLY A 162 4.40 -8.36 -28.24
CA GLY A 162 4.74 -7.12 -28.96
C GLY A 162 5.49 -6.06 -28.13
N THR A 163 5.65 -6.28 -26.82
CA THR A 163 6.50 -5.42 -25.96
C THR A 163 7.97 -5.77 -26.09
N MET A 164 8.82 -4.89 -25.55
CA MET A 164 10.26 -5.03 -25.49
C MET A 164 10.69 -5.27 -24.04
N ARG A 165 11.48 -6.31 -23.81
CA ARG A 165 12.16 -6.52 -22.53
C ARG A 165 13.46 -5.72 -22.53
N ILE A 166 13.60 -4.82 -21.57
CA ILE A 166 14.80 -4.02 -21.32
C ILE A 166 15.50 -4.58 -20.08
N LYS A 167 16.81 -4.84 -20.18
CA LYS A 167 17.62 -5.33 -19.06
C LYS A 167 19.03 -4.74 -19.20
N ARG A 168 19.20 -3.50 -18.72
CA ARG A 168 20.49 -2.81 -18.64
C ARG A 168 20.55 -2.02 -17.34
N SER A 169 21.60 -2.28 -16.56
CA SER A 169 21.93 -1.58 -15.33
C SER A 169 23.40 -1.14 -15.37
N PRO A 170 23.72 0.10 -14.96
CA PRO A 170 22.77 1.19 -14.71
C PRO A 170 21.98 1.54 -15.99
N CYS A 171 20.85 2.22 -15.83
CA CYS A 171 20.03 2.71 -16.93
C CYS A 171 20.89 3.55 -17.89
N PRO A 172 20.83 3.33 -19.22
CA PRO A 172 21.65 4.10 -20.18
C PRO A 172 21.25 5.58 -20.30
N PHE A 173 20.17 5.99 -19.64
CA PHE A 173 19.69 7.38 -19.61
C PHE A 173 19.95 8.05 -18.27
N TYR A 174 20.67 7.39 -17.36
CA TYR A 174 21.03 7.97 -16.07
C TYR A 174 22.38 8.66 -16.17
N ASP A 175 22.40 9.94 -15.83
CA ASP A 175 23.58 10.80 -15.76
C ASP A 175 23.33 11.85 -14.67
N GLU A 176 23.65 11.49 -13.42
CA GLU A 176 23.23 12.16 -12.16
C GLU A 176 21.70 12.23 -11.93
N GLU A 177 20.92 12.42 -12.98
CA GLU A 177 19.48 12.31 -13.05
C GLU A 177 19.01 11.55 -14.31
N CYS A 178 17.69 11.41 -14.49
CA CYS A 178 17.14 10.76 -15.68
C CYS A 178 17.05 11.73 -16.86
N THR A 179 17.95 11.58 -17.84
CA THR A 179 18.02 12.44 -19.04
C THR A 179 16.80 12.32 -19.97
N VAL A 180 15.92 11.36 -19.73
CA VAL A 180 14.66 11.15 -20.48
C VAL A 180 13.43 11.27 -19.58
N TYR A 181 13.52 12.02 -18.47
CA TYR A 181 12.45 12.13 -17.47
C TYR A 181 11.05 12.43 -18.08
N PRO A 182 10.89 13.39 -19.02
CA PRO A 182 9.59 13.69 -19.65
C PRO A 182 9.09 12.57 -20.58
N ALA A 183 10.01 11.79 -21.16
CA ALA A 183 9.72 10.69 -22.08
C ALA A 183 9.82 9.31 -21.41
N ARG A 184 9.75 9.25 -20.07
CA ARG A 184 9.84 7.99 -19.32
C ARG A 184 8.79 6.98 -19.81
N PRO A 185 9.17 5.71 -19.97
CA PRO A 185 8.24 4.61 -20.17
C PRO A 185 7.20 4.50 -19.04
N GLY A 186 6.06 3.88 -19.31
CA GLY A 186 5.01 3.65 -18.30
C GLY A 186 5.52 2.87 -17.08
N GLU A 187 6.40 1.89 -17.27
CA GLU A 187 7.06 1.17 -16.16
C GLU A 187 7.91 2.10 -15.27
N CYS A 188 8.58 3.09 -15.86
CA CYS A 188 9.37 4.08 -15.12
C CYS A 188 8.48 5.10 -14.42
N ARG A 189 7.43 5.59 -15.11
CA ARG A 189 6.45 6.53 -14.55
C ARG A 189 5.66 5.93 -13.41
N GLY A 190 5.42 4.61 -13.44
CA GLY A 190 4.67 3.89 -12.42
C GLY A 190 5.51 3.40 -11.23
N TYR A 191 6.81 3.68 -11.17
CA TYR A 191 7.63 3.35 -10.00
C TYR A 191 7.60 4.49 -8.95
N PRO A 192 7.35 4.20 -7.66
CA PRO A 192 7.31 2.87 -7.03
C PRO A 192 5.91 2.22 -6.93
N ALA A 193 4.81 2.88 -7.31
CA ALA A 193 3.46 2.34 -7.13
C ALA A 193 3.27 0.92 -7.72
N ASN A 194 3.77 0.65 -8.94
CA ASN A 194 3.74 -0.69 -9.55
C ASN A 194 4.38 -1.77 -8.67
N MET A 195 5.46 -1.43 -7.95
CA MET A 195 6.17 -2.35 -7.06
C MET A 195 5.44 -2.49 -5.73
N LEU A 196 4.92 -1.38 -5.18
CA LEU A 196 4.06 -1.41 -3.99
C LEU A 196 2.85 -2.31 -4.19
N LEU A 197 2.11 -2.15 -5.30
CA LEU A 197 0.93 -2.97 -5.60
C LEU A 197 1.27 -4.45 -5.74
N LYS A 198 2.42 -4.77 -6.34
CA LYS A 198 2.91 -6.17 -6.40
C LYS A 198 3.28 -6.68 -5.01
N SER A 199 3.91 -5.85 -4.18
CA SER A 199 4.33 -6.21 -2.82
C SER A 199 3.15 -6.46 -1.90
N LEU A 200 2.16 -5.56 -1.88
CA LEU A 200 0.90 -5.73 -1.15
C LEU A 200 0.15 -6.98 -1.62
N GLY A 201 0.22 -7.31 -2.91
CA GLY A 201 -0.30 -8.56 -3.46
C GLY A 201 0.56 -9.81 -3.20
N GLY A 202 1.65 -9.73 -2.44
CA GLY A 202 2.55 -10.84 -2.12
C GLY A 202 3.41 -11.34 -3.29
N LYS A 203 3.58 -10.54 -4.35
CA LYS A 203 4.27 -10.92 -5.60
C LYS A 203 5.63 -10.25 -5.77
N ALA A 204 6.03 -9.36 -4.86
CA ALA A 204 7.31 -8.67 -4.91
C ALA A 204 7.75 -8.21 -3.50
N GLU A 205 9.02 -7.87 -3.37
CA GLU A 205 9.54 -7.18 -2.20
C GLU A 205 9.04 -5.73 -2.15
N TYR A 206 8.89 -5.20 -0.94
CA TYR A 206 8.54 -3.81 -0.71
C TYR A 206 9.67 -2.90 -1.24
N PRO A 207 9.36 -1.84 -2.01
CA PRO A 207 10.37 -0.97 -2.60
C PRO A 207 10.97 0.03 -1.59
N SER A 208 11.55 -0.47 -0.50
CA SER A 208 12.13 0.32 0.61
C SER A 208 13.28 1.23 0.17
N ASP A 209 13.93 0.93 -0.96
CA ASP A 209 14.99 1.77 -1.52
C ASP A 209 14.50 3.14 -2.03
N CYS A 210 13.19 3.28 -2.29
CA CYS A 210 12.62 4.53 -2.77
C CYS A 210 11.97 5.30 -1.62
N GLU A 211 12.44 6.52 -1.40
CA GLU A 211 12.02 7.40 -0.29
C GLU A 211 10.52 7.68 -0.29
N ILE A 212 9.91 7.73 -1.48
CA ILE A 212 8.49 8.02 -1.65
C ILE A 212 7.59 6.77 -1.51
N SER A 213 8.16 5.57 -1.34
CA SER A 213 7.37 4.34 -1.17
C SER A 213 6.49 4.41 0.07
N ASP A 214 7.10 4.76 1.20
CA ASP A 214 6.39 4.94 2.46
C ASP A 214 5.43 6.16 2.35
N ASP A 215 5.84 7.24 1.65
CA ASP A 215 5.03 8.45 1.49
C ASP A 215 3.69 8.22 0.81
N LEU A 216 3.67 7.45 -0.26
CA LEU A 216 2.44 7.15 -0.97
C LEU A 216 1.43 6.40 -0.08
N LEU A 217 1.92 5.53 0.81
CA LEU A 217 1.09 4.81 1.77
C LEU A 217 0.68 5.71 2.95
N VAL A 218 1.56 6.62 3.39
CA VAL A 218 1.25 7.60 4.43
C VAL A 218 0.10 8.50 4.02
N GLU A 219 0.07 9.00 2.78
CA GLU A 219 -1.04 9.83 2.29
C GLU A 219 -2.39 9.08 2.35
N ILE A 220 -2.39 7.79 2.02
CA ILE A 220 -3.60 6.95 2.08
C ILE A 220 -3.98 6.68 3.53
N ALA A 221 -3.02 6.35 4.40
CA ALA A 221 -3.27 6.10 5.81
C ALA A 221 -3.83 7.33 6.52
N ILE A 222 -3.25 8.51 6.28
CA ILE A 222 -3.74 9.78 6.80
C ILE A 222 -5.17 10.06 6.33
N LYS A 223 -5.42 9.91 5.03
CA LYS A 223 -6.77 10.08 4.47
C LYS A 223 -7.77 9.14 5.15
N ARG A 224 -7.44 7.85 5.30
CA ARG A 224 -8.31 6.86 5.95
C ARG A 224 -8.56 7.19 7.42
N ALA A 225 -7.53 7.58 8.17
CA ALA A 225 -7.67 7.96 9.57
C ALA A 225 -8.57 9.20 9.74
N LEU A 226 -8.42 10.20 8.86
CA LEU A 226 -9.31 11.36 8.85
C LEU A 226 -10.75 10.99 8.47
N GLU A 227 -10.96 10.09 7.52
CA GLU A 227 -12.29 9.58 7.16
C GLU A 227 -12.95 8.83 8.33
N GLU A 228 -12.19 8.04 9.11
CA GLU A 228 -12.69 7.38 10.32
C GLU A 228 -13.07 8.38 11.41
N LYS A 229 -12.20 9.36 11.67
CA LYS A 229 -12.50 10.46 12.60
C LYS A 229 -13.76 11.21 12.18
N MET A 230 -13.88 11.58 10.91
CA MET A 230 -15.06 12.25 10.37
C MET A 230 -16.31 11.39 10.49
N HIS A 231 -16.22 10.08 10.27
CA HIS A 231 -17.34 9.16 10.44
C HIS A 231 -17.82 9.12 11.89
N ARG A 232 -16.90 9.12 12.86
CA ARG A 232 -17.24 9.14 14.28
C ARG A 232 -17.83 10.49 14.73
N GLU A 233 -17.24 11.59 14.30
CA GLU A 233 -17.61 12.93 14.79
C GLU A 233 -18.75 13.59 13.99
N ASN A 234 -18.90 13.25 12.70
CA ASN A 234 -19.83 13.89 11.77
C ASN A 234 -20.50 12.85 10.83
N PRO A 235 -21.24 11.86 11.36
CA PRO A 235 -21.78 10.75 10.56
C PRO A 235 -22.74 11.20 9.45
N GLU A 236 -23.56 12.23 9.68
CA GLU A 236 -24.51 12.75 8.67
C GLU A 236 -23.79 13.34 7.45
N LEU A 237 -22.73 14.13 7.68
CA LEU A 237 -21.91 14.69 6.61
C LEU A 237 -21.23 13.57 5.80
N MET A 238 -20.78 12.50 6.47
CA MET A 238 -20.18 11.36 5.78
C MET A 238 -21.18 10.60 4.91
N ILE A 239 -22.44 10.49 5.31
CA ILE A 239 -23.51 9.94 4.48
C ILE A 239 -23.74 10.81 3.24
N GLU A 240 -23.79 12.14 3.40
CA GLU A 240 -23.94 13.07 2.28
C GLU A 240 -22.79 12.94 1.27
N LEU A 241 -21.55 12.92 1.78
CA LEU A 241 -20.34 12.75 0.97
C LEU A 241 -20.33 11.40 0.25
N ALA A 242 -20.76 10.33 0.91
CA ALA A 242 -20.87 9.00 0.32
C ALA A 242 -21.89 8.98 -0.83
N GLU A 243 -23.06 9.60 -0.67
CA GLU A 243 -24.07 9.69 -1.73
C GLU A 243 -23.60 10.56 -2.90
N LYS A 244 -22.89 11.67 -2.64
CA LYS A 244 -22.25 12.47 -3.69
C LYS A 244 -21.21 11.64 -4.45
N LYS A 245 -20.36 10.90 -3.74
CA LYS A 245 -19.33 10.02 -4.32
C LYS A 245 -19.94 8.90 -5.15
N LYS A 246 -21.04 8.31 -4.70
CA LYS A 246 -21.79 7.28 -5.44
C LYS A 246 -22.33 7.81 -6.77
N ARG A 247 -22.88 9.03 -6.81
CA ARG A 247 -23.29 9.69 -8.06
C ARG A 247 -22.10 9.94 -9.01
N ASP A 248 -20.97 10.40 -8.46
CA ASP A 248 -19.74 10.60 -9.22
C ASP A 248 -19.20 9.27 -9.81
N LEU A 249 -19.21 8.20 -9.01
CA LEU A 249 -18.77 6.86 -9.43
C LEU A 249 -19.74 6.21 -10.42
N GLY A 250 -21.03 6.55 -10.40
CA GLY A 250 -22.01 6.09 -11.38
C GLY A 250 -21.60 6.41 -12.82
N ARG A 251 -20.92 7.53 -13.04
CA ARG A 251 -20.37 7.94 -14.35
C ARG A 251 -19.23 7.03 -14.84
N LEU A 252 -18.59 6.30 -13.93
CA LEU A 252 -17.51 5.36 -14.25
C LEU A 252 -18.03 3.98 -14.64
N GLY A 253 -19.32 3.68 -14.42
CA GLY A 253 -19.89 2.34 -14.62
C GLY A 253 -19.78 1.81 -16.06
N GLY A 254 -19.77 2.70 -17.06
CA GLY A 254 -19.61 2.33 -18.46
C GLY A 254 -18.16 2.12 -18.92
N MET A 255 -17.17 2.37 -18.06
CA MET A 255 -15.75 2.29 -18.39
C MET A 255 -15.14 0.97 -17.91
N ASN A 256 -14.23 0.39 -18.68
CA ASN A 256 -13.39 -0.72 -18.21
C ASN A 256 -12.36 -0.23 -17.18
N GLN A 257 -11.71 -1.15 -16.47
CA GLN A 257 -10.76 -0.82 -15.39
C GLN A 257 -9.63 0.12 -15.85
N SER A 258 -9.04 -0.13 -17.02
CA SER A 258 -7.96 0.71 -17.55
C SER A 258 -8.44 2.13 -17.87
N GLN A 259 -9.65 2.26 -18.43
CA GLN A 259 -10.27 3.54 -18.72
C GLN A 259 -10.60 4.31 -17.44
N ARG A 260 -11.17 3.65 -16.43
CA ARG A 260 -11.48 4.25 -15.13
C ARG A 260 -10.23 4.72 -14.40
N LEU A 261 -9.20 3.88 -14.33
CA LEU A 261 -7.93 4.25 -13.70
C LEU A 261 -7.33 5.47 -14.41
N ALA A 262 -7.26 5.47 -15.75
CA ALA A 262 -6.77 6.62 -16.51
C ALA A 262 -7.58 7.89 -16.26
N TYR A 263 -8.92 7.78 -16.21
CA TYR A 263 -9.80 8.90 -15.90
C TYR A 263 -9.53 9.47 -14.50
N LEU A 264 -9.45 8.60 -13.49
CA LEU A 264 -9.23 9.00 -12.10
C LEU A 264 -7.85 9.64 -11.90
N VAL A 265 -6.78 9.07 -12.48
CA VAL A 265 -5.43 9.64 -12.44
C VAL A 265 -5.42 11.05 -13.04
N ASN A 266 -6.01 11.22 -14.23
CA ASN A 266 -6.11 12.53 -14.88
C ASN A 266 -6.93 13.53 -14.06
N ARG A 267 -8.02 13.08 -13.41
CA ARG A 267 -8.83 13.92 -12.52
C ARG A 267 -7.98 14.43 -11.34
N TYR A 268 -7.27 13.53 -10.65
CA TYR A 268 -6.40 13.90 -9.54
C TYR A 268 -5.26 14.83 -9.97
N GLN A 269 -4.59 14.55 -11.09
CA GLN A 269 -3.53 15.43 -11.63
C GLN A 269 -4.05 16.84 -11.92
N LYS A 270 -5.26 16.97 -12.49
CA LYS A 270 -5.88 18.28 -12.71
C LYS A 270 -6.14 19.02 -11.40
N THR A 271 -6.65 18.33 -10.38
CA THR A 271 -6.89 18.94 -9.06
C THR A 271 -5.58 19.41 -8.41
N LEU A 272 -4.53 18.59 -8.46
CA LEU A 272 -3.21 18.96 -7.91
C LEU A 272 -2.63 20.20 -8.62
N ASN A 273 -2.77 20.27 -9.95
CA ASN A 273 -2.27 21.41 -10.73
C ASN A 273 -3.10 22.69 -10.56
N GLN A 274 -4.36 22.60 -10.10
CA GLN A 274 -5.23 23.77 -9.86
C GLN A 274 -5.02 24.38 -8.48
N GLY A 275 -4.42 23.65 -7.54
CA GLY A 275 -4.09 24.12 -6.20
C GLY A 275 -2.63 24.49 -5.98
N SER A 276 -1.80 24.47 -7.04
CA SER A 276 -0.38 24.86 -7.03
C SER A 276 -0.17 26.27 -7.56
#